data_AF-A6N1J2-F1
#
_entry.id   AF-A6N1J2-F1
#
_cell.length_a   1.000
_cell.length_b   1.000
_cell.length_c   1.000
_cell.angle_alpha   90.00
_cell.angle_beta   90.00
_cell.angle_gamma   90.00
#
_symmetry.space_group_name_H-M   'P 1'
#
loop_
_entity.id
_entity.type
_entity.pdbx_description
1 polymer ?
#
loop_
_entity_poly.entity_id
_entity_poly.type
_entity_poly.pdbx_seq_one_letter_code
_entity_poly.pdbx_strand_id
1 'polypeptide(L)'
;GWCHMDIRRGDVVAWPTNLGWMMGPWLVYASLLNGASMALYNGSLNSSGFAKFVQDAKVTMLGLVPSIARSWKSTDCTAGFDWSTIRCFSSSGEASSVDDYLWLMGRVCYKPVIEYCGGTEIGGGFVAGSLLQPQALSAFSTPAMGCNLFILDNNGNPLPQDSVGTGELALDPTFLGASTTLLNADHHEVYFSGMPEWNGKVLRRHGDEFERTPDGYYRAHGRADDTMNLGGIKVSSIEIERICNRVNDAILETAAIGVPPLGGGPEQLTIAVVFKDQSSQTE
;
A
#
# COMPACT_ATOMS: atom_id res chain seq x y z
N GLY A 1 -14.36 -10.05 14.76
CA GLY A 1 -13.69 -9.38 15.88
C GLY A 1 -13.54 -7.90 15.55
N TRP A 2 -13.44 -7.03 16.55
CA TRP A 2 -13.41 -5.56 16.37
C TRP A 2 -12.02 -5.03 15.96
N CYS A 3 -11.43 -5.55 14.88
CA CYS A 3 -10.11 -5.12 14.43
C CYS A 3 -10.17 -4.49 13.04
N HIS A 4 -9.44 -3.38 12.88
CA HIS A 4 -9.27 -2.65 11.62
C HIS A 4 -10.60 -2.21 10.98
N MET A 5 -11.03 -2.87 9.89
CA MET A 5 -12.24 -2.53 9.13
C MET A 5 -13.53 -3.06 9.77
N ASP A 6 -13.42 -3.73 10.93
CA ASP A 6 -14.57 -4.19 11.72
C ASP A 6 -15.51 -5.09 10.90
N ILE A 7 -14.91 -6.10 10.27
CA ILE A 7 -15.64 -7.13 9.51
C ILE A 7 -16.32 -8.08 10.50
N ARG A 8 -17.60 -8.30 10.28
CA ARG A 8 -18.50 -9.06 11.15
C ARG A 8 -19.31 -10.08 10.36
N ARG A 9 -19.91 -11.03 11.08
CA ARG A 9 -20.90 -11.95 10.52
C ARG A 9 -22.02 -11.16 9.84
N GLY A 10 -22.36 -11.57 8.62
CA GLY A 10 -23.39 -10.93 7.81
C GLY A 10 -22.88 -9.81 6.90
N ASP A 11 -21.60 -9.44 7.02
CA ASP A 11 -20.99 -8.48 6.12
C ASP A 11 -20.77 -9.08 4.73
N VAL A 12 -20.88 -8.22 3.73
CA VAL A 12 -20.42 -8.50 2.37
C VAL A 12 -19.15 -7.68 2.15
N VAL A 13 -18.04 -8.36 1.91
CA VAL A 13 -16.71 -7.76 1.76
C VAL A 13 -16.28 -7.87 0.31
N ALA A 14 -15.97 -6.75 -0.31
CA ALA A 14 -15.40 -6.72 -1.66
C ALA A 14 -14.06 -5.99 -1.61
N TRP A 15 -13.01 -6.61 -2.15
CA TRP A 15 -11.76 -5.92 -2.47
C TRP A 15 -11.40 -6.33 -3.89
N PRO A 16 -11.38 -5.39 -4.86
CA PRO A 16 -11.07 -5.71 -6.24
C PRO A 16 -9.56 -5.91 -6.41
N THR A 17 -9.09 -7.09 -6.01
CA THR A 17 -7.69 -7.51 -6.06
C THR A 17 -7.56 -8.88 -6.72
N ASN A 18 -6.37 -9.16 -7.26
CA ASN A 18 -6.03 -10.49 -7.75
C ASN A 18 -5.59 -11.39 -6.58
N LEU A 19 -5.98 -12.66 -6.60
CA LEU A 19 -5.57 -13.66 -5.61
C LEU A 19 -4.05 -13.92 -5.57
N GLY A 20 -3.30 -13.52 -6.60
CA GLY A 20 -1.84 -13.58 -6.64
C GLY A 20 -1.14 -12.50 -5.81
N TRP A 21 -1.86 -11.45 -5.38
CA TRP A 21 -1.33 -10.42 -4.48
C TRP A 21 -1.73 -10.70 -3.04
N MET A 22 -0.97 -10.19 -2.07
CA MET A 22 -1.21 -10.39 -0.63
C MET A 22 -2.64 -10.00 -0.18
N MET A 23 -3.26 -9.00 -0.82
CA MET A 23 -4.64 -8.62 -0.53
C MET A 23 -5.67 -9.69 -0.90
N GLY A 24 -5.34 -10.63 -1.79
CA GLY A 24 -6.16 -11.78 -2.14
C GLY A 24 -6.35 -12.74 -0.96
N PRO A 25 -5.28 -13.35 -0.43
CA PRO A 25 -5.34 -14.12 0.81
C PRO A 25 -5.95 -13.33 1.97
N TRP A 26 -5.62 -12.03 2.10
CA TRP A 26 -6.25 -11.17 3.09
C TRP A 26 -7.77 -11.15 2.95
N LEU A 27 -8.31 -10.95 1.73
CA LEU A 27 -9.75 -10.92 1.49
C LEU A 27 -10.43 -12.23 1.88
N VAL A 28 -9.79 -13.37 1.55
CA VAL A 28 -10.27 -14.70 1.91
C VAL A 28 -10.34 -14.86 3.43
N TYR A 29 -9.25 -14.57 4.15
CA TYR A 29 -9.20 -14.73 5.59
C TYR A 29 -10.08 -13.73 6.33
N ALA A 30 -10.00 -12.45 5.95
CA ALA A 30 -10.78 -11.38 6.56
C ALA A 30 -12.28 -11.63 6.45
N SER A 31 -12.73 -12.20 5.32
CA SER A 31 -14.14 -12.56 5.12
C SER A 31 -14.51 -13.84 5.86
N LEU A 32 -13.85 -14.97 5.54
CA LEU A 32 -14.31 -16.29 5.94
C LEU A 32 -14.08 -16.55 7.44
N LEU A 33 -12.96 -16.10 8.01
CA LEU A 33 -12.69 -16.30 9.45
C LEU A 33 -13.64 -15.48 10.34
N ASN A 34 -14.16 -14.35 9.84
CA ASN A 34 -15.14 -13.53 10.56
C ASN A 34 -16.61 -13.95 10.29
N GLY A 35 -16.85 -14.98 9.46
CA GLY A 35 -18.19 -15.41 9.06
C GLY A 35 -18.93 -14.42 8.16
N ALA A 36 -18.18 -13.58 7.44
CA ALA A 36 -18.67 -12.68 6.41
C ALA A 36 -18.71 -13.39 5.04
N SER A 37 -19.32 -12.74 4.06
CA SER A 37 -19.38 -13.17 2.68
C SER A 37 -18.36 -12.41 1.84
N MET A 38 -17.58 -13.12 1.04
CA MET A 38 -16.65 -12.53 0.07
C MET A 38 -17.37 -12.27 -1.26
N ALA A 39 -17.31 -11.04 -1.76
CA ALA A 39 -17.86 -10.64 -3.06
C ALA A 39 -16.71 -10.51 -4.07
N LEU A 40 -16.74 -11.35 -5.11
CA LEU A 40 -15.73 -11.37 -6.17
C LEU A 40 -16.30 -10.78 -7.45
N TYR A 41 -15.58 -9.82 -8.02
CA TYR A 41 -15.93 -9.21 -9.30
C TYR A 41 -14.85 -9.52 -10.33
N ASN A 42 -15.28 -9.92 -11.53
CA ASN A 42 -14.40 -10.13 -12.67
C ASN A 42 -14.80 -9.16 -13.78
N GLY A 43 -14.01 -8.11 -13.96
CA GLY A 43 -14.25 -7.09 -14.98
C GLY A 43 -13.51 -5.79 -14.68
N SER A 44 -13.77 -4.77 -15.51
CA SER A 44 -13.20 -3.43 -15.31
C SER A 44 -13.79 -2.76 -14.08
N LEU A 45 -12.92 -2.24 -13.22
CA LEU A 45 -13.28 -1.50 -12.01
C LEU A 45 -13.75 -0.07 -12.32
N ASN A 46 -13.31 0.49 -13.45
CA ASN A 46 -13.67 1.82 -13.91
C ASN A 46 -14.89 1.75 -14.83
N SER A 47 -15.96 1.10 -14.36
CA SER A 47 -17.17 0.89 -15.13
C SER A 47 -18.42 0.92 -14.25
N SER A 48 -19.56 1.28 -14.85
CA SER A 48 -20.87 1.18 -14.21
C SER A 48 -21.22 -0.28 -13.83
N GLY A 49 -20.62 -1.27 -14.50
CA GLY A 49 -20.76 -2.68 -14.16
C GLY A 49 -20.23 -3.00 -12.75
N PHE A 50 -19.07 -2.43 -12.38
CA PHE A 50 -18.54 -2.58 -11.02
C PHE A 50 -19.41 -1.88 -9.99
N ALA A 51 -19.84 -0.64 -10.28
CA ALA A 51 -20.71 0.10 -9.38
C ALA A 51 -22.06 -0.58 -9.14
N LYS A 52 -22.64 -1.17 -10.20
CA LYS A 52 -23.84 -2.01 -10.12
C LYS A 52 -23.60 -3.26 -9.28
N PHE A 53 -22.48 -3.94 -9.47
CA PHE A 53 -22.10 -5.10 -8.66
C PHE A 53 -22.05 -4.76 -7.17
N VAL A 54 -21.38 -3.65 -6.80
CA VAL A 54 -21.29 -3.18 -5.41
C VAL A 54 -22.67 -2.96 -4.80
N GLN A 55 -23.57 -2.30 -5.55
CA GLN A 55 -24.96 -2.06 -5.14
C GLN A 55 -25.75 -3.38 -4.98
N ASP A 56 -25.78 -4.21 -6.02
CA ASP A 56 -26.62 -5.41 -6.08
C ASP A 56 -26.16 -6.47 -5.07
N ALA A 57 -24.85 -6.59 -4.87
CA ALA A 57 -24.27 -7.47 -3.84
C ALA A 57 -24.42 -6.91 -2.43
N LYS A 58 -24.88 -5.66 -2.27
CA LYS A 58 -25.02 -4.95 -0.99
C LYS A 58 -23.72 -4.95 -0.20
N VAL A 59 -22.63 -4.60 -0.88
CA VAL A 59 -21.29 -4.55 -0.28
C VAL A 59 -21.31 -3.64 0.94
N THR A 60 -20.81 -4.16 2.04
CA THR A 60 -20.77 -3.44 3.32
C THR A 60 -19.37 -2.94 3.66
N MET A 61 -18.31 -3.60 3.20
CA MET A 61 -16.94 -3.10 3.28
C MET A 61 -16.32 -3.20 1.90
N LEU A 62 -15.89 -2.05 1.36
CA LEU A 62 -15.27 -1.96 0.05
C LEU A 62 -13.81 -1.51 0.17
N GLY A 63 -12.90 -2.41 -0.16
CA GLY A 63 -11.49 -2.11 -0.38
C GLY A 63 -11.23 -1.51 -1.75
N LEU A 64 -10.19 -0.68 -1.87
CA LEU A 64 -9.73 -0.11 -3.14
C LEU A 64 -8.27 0.36 -3.05
N VAL A 65 -7.75 0.86 -4.16
CA VAL A 65 -6.50 1.63 -4.21
C VAL A 65 -6.83 3.08 -4.60
N PRO A 66 -6.05 4.09 -4.15
CA PRO A 66 -6.32 5.50 -4.43
C PRO A 66 -6.55 5.84 -5.91
N SER A 67 -5.77 5.27 -6.83
CA SER A 67 -5.91 5.44 -8.28
C SER A 67 -7.31 5.08 -8.82
N ILE A 68 -7.96 4.07 -8.24
CA ILE A 68 -9.34 3.68 -8.61
C ILE A 68 -10.34 4.76 -8.18
N ALA A 69 -10.26 5.25 -6.94
CA ALA A 69 -11.15 6.29 -6.45
C ALA A 69 -11.05 7.56 -7.28
N ARG A 70 -9.81 7.94 -7.68
CA ARG A 70 -9.57 9.04 -8.60
C ARG A 70 -10.22 8.83 -9.96
N SER A 71 -10.10 7.63 -10.53
CA SER A 71 -10.72 7.30 -11.81
C SER A 71 -12.25 7.38 -11.74
N TRP A 72 -12.85 6.88 -10.66
CA TRP A 72 -14.30 7.00 -10.44
C TRP A 72 -14.76 8.45 -10.33
N LYS A 73 -13.98 9.30 -9.66
CA LYS A 73 -14.24 10.74 -9.54
C LYS A 73 -14.14 11.47 -10.88
N SER A 74 -13.12 11.18 -11.68
CA SER A 74 -12.88 11.90 -12.94
C SER A 74 -13.81 11.47 -14.08
N THR A 75 -14.21 10.19 -14.11
CA THR A 75 -15.07 9.63 -15.16
C THR A 75 -16.55 9.63 -14.82
N ASP A 76 -16.87 9.81 -13.54
CA ASP A 76 -18.22 9.70 -12.98
C ASP A 76 -18.90 8.35 -13.28
N CYS A 77 -18.12 7.30 -13.59
CA CYS A 77 -18.63 5.99 -14.00
C CYS A 77 -19.42 5.24 -12.92
N THR A 78 -19.36 5.73 -11.68
CA THR A 78 -20.06 5.19 -10.52
C THR A 78 -21.29 6.01 -10.14
N ALA A 79 -21.62 7.08 -10.87
CA ALA A 79 -22.78 7.92 -10.59
C ALA A 79 -24.11 7.16 -10.71
N GLY A 80 -25.08 7.55 -9.88
CA GLY A 80 -26.43 7.01 -9.90
C GLY A 80 -26.62 5.65 -9.22
N PHE A 81 -25.55 5.03 -8.70
CA PHE A 81 -25.63 3.78 -7.94
C PHE A 81 -25.75 4.03 -6.43
N ASP A 82 -26.59 3.24 -5.77
CA ASP A 82 -26.80 3.29 -4.33
C ASP A 82 -25.74 2.49 -3.58
N TRP A 83 -24.85 3.20 -2.90
CA TRP A 83 -23.80 2.63 -2.05
C TRP A 83 -24.07 2.83 -0.56
N SER A 84 -25.32 3.12 -0.17
CA SER A 84 -25.72 3.37 1.22
C SER A 84 -25.48 2.19 2.18
N THR A 85 -25.33 0.97 1.65
CA THR A 85 -25.02 -0.25 2.42
C THR A 85 -23.57 -0.33 2.89
N ILE A 86 -22.64 0.38 2.23
CA ILE A 86 -21.23 0.43 2.64
C ILE A 86 -21.14 1.09 4.01
N ARG A 87 -20.52 0.43 4.99
CA ARG A 87 -20.26 0.97 6.33
C ARG A 87 -18.91 1.68 6.44
N CYS A 88 -17.93 1.21 5.68
CA CYS A 88 -16.60 1.77 5.61
C CYS A 88 -15.96 1.37 4.27
N PHE A 89 -15.07 2.25 3.80
CA PHE A 89 -14.09 1.87 2.79
C PHE A 89 -12.79 1.49 3.49
N SER A 90 -11.94 0.77 2.78
CA SER A 90 -10.53 0.68 3.12
C SER A 90 -9.68 0.90 1.89
N SER A 91 -8.49 1.43 2.09
CA SER A 91 -7.58 1.74 1.00
C SER A 91 -6.17 1.34 1.35
N SER A 92 -5.48 0.80 0.35
CA SER A 92 -4.13 0.30 0.47
C SER A 92 -3.42 0.37 -0.89
N GLY A 93 -2.12 0.11 -0.90
CA GLY A 93 -1.34 -0.05 -2.11
C GLY A 93 -0.76 1.23 -2.70
N GLU A 94 -1.25 2.43 -2.37
CA GLU A 94 -0.63 3.70 -2.79
C GLU A 94 -0.82 4.77 -1.70
N ALA A 95 0.00 5.81 -1.73
CA ALA A 95 -0.26 7.02 -0.95
C ALA A 95 -1.53 7.70 -1.48
N SER A 96 -2.45 8.02 -0.58
CA SER A 96 -3.76 8.52 -0.95
C SER A 96 -3.82 10.04 -1.04
N SER A 97 -4.92 10.56 -1.59
CA SER A 97 -5.19 12.00 -1.64
C SER A 97 -6.38 12.35 -0.75
N VAL A 98 -6.24 13.42 0.03
CA VAL A 98 -7.31 14.00 0.86
C VAL A 98 -8.56 14.28 0.02
N ASP A 99 -8.38 14.83 -1.18
CA ASP A 99 -9.47 15.24 -2.07
C ASP A 99 -10.24 14.06 -2.67
N ASP A 100 -9.54 12.97 -2.97
CA ASP A 100 -10.15 11.76 -3.52
C ASP A 100 -10.93 11.02 -2.42
N TYR A 101 -10.44 11.07 -1.18
CA TYR A 101 -11.10 10.45 -0.03
C TYR A 101 -12.29 11.25 0.46
N LEU A 102 -12.21 12.58 0.52
CA LEU A 102 -13.37 13.42 0.83
C LEU A 102 -14.50 13.17 -0.17
N TRP A 103 -14.17 13.08 -1.46
CA TRP A 103 -15.14 12.74 -2.48
C TRP A 103 -15.76 11.36 -2.22
N LEU A 104 -14.94 10.34 -1.96
CA LEU A 104 -15.41 8.98 -1.71
C LEU A 104 -16.29 8.88 -0.45
N MET A 105 -15.89 9.53 0.64
CA MET A 105 -16.67 9.63 1.88
C MET A 105 -18.03 10.30 1.62
N GLY A 106 -18.04 11.38 0.84
CA GLY A 106 -19.26 12.09 0.45
C GLY A 106 -20.29 11.20 -0.27
N ARG A 107 -19.85 10.15 -0.96
CA ARG A 107 -20.73 9.19 -1.65
C ARG A 107 -21.59 8.34 -0.71
N VAL A 108 -21.21 8.23 0.56
CA VAL A 108 -21.80 7.30 1.53
C VAL A 108 -22.13 7.98 2.86
N CYS A 109 -22.50 9.26 2.82
CA CYS A 109 -22.82 10.07 4.00
C CYS A 109 -21.65 10.19 5.00
N TYR A 110 -20.45 10.42 4.48
CA TYR A 110 -19.21 10.65 5.26
C TYR A 110 -18.79 9.49 6.18
N LYS A 111 -19.14 8.25 5.79
CA LYS A 111 -18.59 7.05 6.44
C LYS A 111 -17.09 6.92 6.20
N PRO A 112 -16.35 6.25 7.11
CA PRO A 112 -14.90 6.32 7.13
C PRO A 112 -14.24 5.59 5.96
N VAL A 113 -13.07 6.10 5.56
CA VAL A 113 -12.08 5.38 4.76
C VAL A 113 -10.95 4.98 5.71
N ILE A 114 -10.72 3.68 5.86
CA ILE A 114 -9.67 3.13 6.73
C ILE A 114 -8.42 2.88 5.89
N GLU A 115 -7.42 3.73 6.09
CA GLU A 115 -6.09 3.52 5.51
C GLU A 115 -5.48 2.23 6.03
N TYR A 116 -4.81 1.49 5.18
CA TYR A 116 -4.18 0.23 5.55
C TYR A 116 -2.90 0.08 4.75
N CYS A 117 -1.77 -0.09 5.44
CA CYS A 117 -0.50 -0.36 4.80
C CYS A 117 0.09 -1.65 5.34
N GLY A 118 0.60 -2.43 4.41
CA GLY A 118 1.03 -3.79 4.63
C GLY A 118 1.96 -4.26 3.53
N GLY A 119 2.30 -5.54 3.57
CA GLY A 119 3.26 -6.13 2.64
C GLY A 119 3.15 -7.63 2.57
N THR A 120 3.59 -8.19 1.45
CA THR A 120 3.64 -9.65 1.23
C THR A 120 4.53 -10.33 2.27
N GLU A 121 5.65 -9.68 2.61
CA GLU A 121 6.68 -10.10 3.54
C GLU A 121 6.19 -10.16 4.99
N ILE A 122 5.03 -9.58 5.27
CA ILE A 122 4.45 -9.46 6.60
C ILE A 122 3.07 -10.12 6.73
N GLY A 123 2.52 -10.64 5.62
CA GLY A 123 1.27 -11.40 5.59
C GLY A 123 0.03 -10.62 6.04
N GLY A 124 0.10 -9.29 6.10
CA GLY A 124 -0.90 -8.44 6.74
C GLY A 124 -0.50 -6.97 6.70
N GLY A 125 -1.00 -6.19 7.66
CA GLY A 125 -0.75 -4.76 7.78
C GLY A 125 0.10 -4.47 9.00
N PHE A 126 0.97 -3.46 8.90
CA PHE A 126 1.82 -3.00 10.01
C PHE A 126 1.35 -1.64 10.55
N VAL A 127 0.63 -0.86 9.75
CA VAL A 127 0.07 0.44 10.13
C VAL A 127 -1.29 0.63 9.47
N ALA A 128 -2.24 1.21 10.18
CA ALA A 128 -3.62 1.33 9.72
C ALA A 128 -4.34 2.54 10.32
N GLY A 129 -5.49 2.85 9.75
CA GLY A 129 -6.55 3.57 10.40
C GLY A 129 -7.27 2.72 11.45
N SER A 130 -8.04 3.36 12.32
CA SER A 130 -8.78 2.69 13.39
C SER A 130 -10.15 3.34 13.62
N LEU A 131 -11.19 2.52 13.75
CA LEU A 131 -12.53 3.01 14.07
C LEU A 131 -12.67 3.47 15.54
N LEU A 132 -11.65 3.26 16.37
CA LEU A 132 -11.68 3.52 17.80
C LEU A 132 -11.05 4.85 18.21
N GLN A 133 -10.49 5.60 17.26
CA GLN A 133 -9.79 6.86 17.52
C GLN A 133 -9.92 7.82 16.33
N PRO A 134 -9.66 9.14 16.53
CA PRO A 134 -9.68 10.11 15.46
C PRO A 134 -8.81 9.68 14.27
N GLN A 135 -9.33 9.90 13.06
CA GLN A 135 -8.63 9.65 11.81
C GLN A 135 -8.21 10.97 11.17
N ALA A 136 -7.09 10.94 10.45
CA ALA A 136 -6.70 11.99 9.52
C ALA A 136 -6.77 11.43 8.10
N LEU A 137 -7.27 12.23 7.17
CA LEU A 137 -7.32 11.85 5.76
C LEU A 137 -5.90 11.74 5.20
N SER A 138 -5.67 10.74 4.36
CA SER A 138 -4.33 10.48 3.79
C SER A 138 -3.25 10.28 4.85
N ALA A 139 -3.63 9.66 5.98
CA ALA A 139 -2.71 9.27 7.03
C ALA A 139 -3.21 8.04 7.78
N PHE A 140 -2.28 7.26 8.32
CA PHE A 140 -2.59 6.17 9.22
C PHE A 140 -2.62 6.70 10.65
N SER A 141 -3.48 6.16 11.51
CA SER A 141 -3.64 6.66 12.87
C SER A 141 -2.98 5.79 13.93
N THR A 142 -2.62 4.55 13.61
CA THR A 142 -2.03 3.63 14.59
C THR A 142 -1.23 2.52 13.91
N PRO A 143 -0.20 1.97 14.58
CA PRO A 143 0.30 0.65 14.27
C PRO A 143 -0.84 -0.37 14.19
N ALA A 144 -0.72 -1.32 13.28
CA ALA A 144 -1.66 -2.42 13.20
C ALA A 144 -1.57 -3.29 14.46
N MET A 145 -2.64 -4.03 14.76
CA MET A 145 -2.70 -4.85 15.96
C MET A 145 -1.56 -5.87 15.98
N GLY A 146 -0.78 -5.88 17.07
CA GLY A 146 0.36 -6.78 17.23
C GLY A 146 1.63 -6.34 16.49
N CYS A 147 1.66 -5.13 15.93
CA CYS A 147 2.84 -4.55 15.30
C CYS A 147 3.37 -3.37 16.13
N ASN A 148 4.69 -3.25 16.21
CA ASN A 148 5.37 -2.05 16.71
C ASN A 148 6.18 -1.43 15.58
N LEU A 149 6.17 -0.10 15.51
CA LEU A 149 6.80 0.68 14.46
C LEU A 149 7.93 1.52 15.05
N PHE A 150 9.07 1.51 14.37
CA PHE A 150 10.25 2.27 14.71
C PHE A 150 10.66 3.10 13.50
N ILE A 151 10.71 4.42 13.63
CA ILE A 151 11.25 5.30 12.58
C ILE A 151 12.71 5.53 12.93
N LEU A 152 13.62 5.24 12.00
CA LEU A 152 15.05 5.36 12.22
C LEU A 152 15.54 6.76 11.81
N ASP A 153 16.47 7.32 12.58
CA ASP A 153 17.19 8.53 12.20
C ASP A 153 18.29 8.25 11.16
N ASN A 154 18.96 9.31 10.68
CA ASN A 154 20.05 9.18 9.70
C ASN A 154 21.26 8.38 10.18
N ASN A 155 21.37 8.12 11.48
CA ASN A 155 22.42 7.29 12.06
C ASN A 155 21.95 5.83 12.28
N GLY A 156 20.72 5.50 11.86
CA GLY A 156 20.12 4.18 12.01
C GLY A 156 19.56 3.90 13.42
N ASN A 157 19.44 4.91 14.28
CA ASN A 157 18.89 4.73 15.62
C ASN A 157 17.37 4.94 15.63
N PRO A 158 16.59 4.11 16.34
CA PRO A 158 15.17 4.36 16.53
C PRO A 158 14.92 5.69 17.22
N LEU A 159 14.07 6.52 16.60
CA LEU A 159 13.55 7.72 17.23
C LEU A 159 12.78 7.36 18.52
N PRO A 160 12.80 8.21 19.55
CA PRO A 160 11.99 7.99 20.76
C PRO A 160 10.53 7.77 20.41
N GLN A 161 9.89 6.85 21.12
CA GLN A 161 8.46 6.61 21.00
C GLN A 161 7.72 7.94 21.23
N ASP A 162 6.84 8.28 20.31
CA ASP A 162 5.98 9.49 20.29
C ASP A 162 6.68 10.79 19.87
N SER A 163 7.94 10.70 19.44
CA SER A 163 8.62 11.84 18.80
C SER A 163 8.19 12.03 17.35
N VAL A 164 8.14 13.29 16.92
CA VAL A 164 7.93 13.69 15.52
C VAL A 164 9.21 13.43 14.74
N GLY A 165 9.09 12.89 13.53
CA GLY A 165 10.23 12.70 12.65
C GLY A 165 9.93 11.85 11.44
N THR A 166 10.88 11.84 10.51
CA THR A 166 10.81 11.10 9.24
C THR A 166 12.06 10.24 9.09
N GLY A 167 11.91 9.04 8.55
CA GLY A 167 13.03 8.17 8.20
C GLY A 167 12.60 6.75 7.83
N GLU A 168 13.57 5.86 7.64
CA GLU A 168 13.32 4.46 7.29
C GLU A 168 12.50 3.77 8.39
N LEU A 169 11.47 3.04 7.99
CA LEU A 169 10.65 2.26 8.89
C LEU A 169 11.31 0.91 9.18
N ALA A 170 11.40 0.60 10.47
CA ALA A 170 11.71 -0.70 11.01
C ALA A 170 10.53 -1.24 11.84
N LEU A 171 10.42 -2.56 11.89
CA LEU A 171 9.35 -3.29 12.57
C LEU A 171 9.93 -4.14 13.70
N ASP A 172 9.07 -4.51 14.65
CA ASP A 172 9.38 -5.61 15.56
C ASP A 172 9.73 -6.88 14.76
N PRO A 173 10.76 -7.66 15.15
CA PRO A 173 11.15 -8.87 14.44
C PRO A 173 10.10 -9.98 14.47
N THR A 174 9.15 -9.96 15.42
CA THR A 174 8.21 -11.06 15.59
C THR A 174 6.77 -10.56 15.70
N PHE A 175 5.99 -10.83 14.66
CA PHE A 175 4.54 -10.66 14.68
C PHE A 175 3.88 -11.66 13.72
N LEU A 176 2.57 -11.85 13.90
CA LEU A 176 1.80 -12.84 13.14
C LEU A 176 1.81 -12.50 11.64
N GLY A 177 2.29 -13.41 10.81
CA GLY A 177 2.33 -13.25 9.35
C GLY A 177 3.69 -12.85 8.78
N ALA A 178 4.65 -12.43 9.62
CA ALA A 178 6.01 -12.14 9.18
C ALA A 178 6.64 -13.36 8.49
N SER A 179 7.27 -13.13 7.33
CA SER A 179 8.03 -14.18 6.65
C SER A 179 9.17 -14.66 7.55
N THR A 180 9.45 -15.96 7.52
CA THR A 180 10.55 -16.57 8.30
C THR A 180 11.67 -17.13 7.42
N THR A 181 11.41 -17.29 6.12
CA THR A 181 12.34 -17.88 5.15
C THR A 181 12.08 -17.27 3.77
N LEU A 182 13.13 -17.14 2.95
CA LEU A 182 13.03 -16.84 1.53
C LEU A 182 13.49 -18.07 0.73
N LEU A 183 12.87 -18.32 -0.43
CA LEU A 183 13.19 -19.49 -1.24
C LEU A 183 14.55 -19.35 -1.97
N ASN A 184 14.88 -18.14 -2.40
CA ASN A 184 16.02 -17.87 -3.29
C ASN A 184 16.98 -16.80 -2.74
N ALA A 185 16.90 -16.51 -1.45
CA ALA A 185 17.74 -15.52 -0.78
C ALA A 185 17.90 -15.88 0.70
N ASP A 186 18.91 -15.31 1.35
CA ASP A 186 19.03 -15.41 2.80
C ASP A 186 18.07 -14.41 3.47
N HIS A 187 17.25 -14.90 4.40
CA HIS A 187 16.23 -14.09 5.07
C HIS A 187 16.83 -13.09 6.06
N HIS A 188 17.92 -13.48 6.74
CA HIS A 188 18.61 -12.62 7.68
C HIS A 188 19.28 -11.45 6.95
N GLU A 189 19.98 -11.75 5.86
CA GLU A 189 20.64 -10.73 5.03
C GLU A 189 19.65 -9.69 4.50
N VAL A 190 18.47 -10.11 4.04
CA VAL A 190 17.48 -9.19 3.47
C VAL A 190 16.79 -8.33 4.53
N TYR A 191 16.39 -8.90 5.67
CA TYR A 191 15.50 -8.20 6.61
C TYR A 191 16.15 -7.77 7.93
N PHE A 192 17.36 -8.22 8.25
CA PHE A 192 17.96 -7.99 9.57
C PHE A 192 19.41 -7.50 9.51
N SER A 193 20.14 -7.81 8.44
CA SER A 193 21.52 -7.35 8.28
C SER A 193 21.59 -5.81 8.28
N GLY A 194 22.46 -5.29 9.15
CA GLY A 194 22.66 -3.85 9.37
C GLY A 194 21.54 -3.12 10.13
N MET A 195 20.51 -3.83 10.63
CA MET A 195 19.43 -3.21 11.40
C MET A 195 19.82 -3.02 12.87
N PRO A 196 19.34 -1.95 13.53
CA PRO A 196 19.62 -1.70 14.94
C PRO A 196 18.94 -2.73 15.85
N GLU A 197 19.50 -2.89 17.05
CA GLU A 197 18.86 -3.66 18.11
C GLU A 197 17.96 -2.76 18.97
N TRP A 198 16.81 -3.32 19.35
CA TRP A 198 15.89 -2.72 20.32
C TRP A 198 15.48 -3.77 21.35
N ASN A 199 15.68 -3.46 22.64
CA ASN A 199 15.40 -4.39 23.74
C ASN A 199 16.00 -5.80 23.54
N GLY A 200 17.24 -5.85 23.04
CA GLY A 200 17.98 -7.11 22.81
C GLY A 200 17.50 -7.93 21.62
N LYS A 201 16.73 -7.33 20.70
CA LYS A 201 16.32 -7.96 19.44
C LYS A 201 16.67 -7.07 18.27
N VAL A 202 17.21 -7.66 17.20
CA VAL A 202 17.45 -6.96 15.93
C VAL A 202 16.11 -6.60 15.30
N LEU A 203 15.91 -5.33 14.98
CA LEU A 203 14.69 -4.87 14.29
C LEU A 203 14.63 -5.41 12.87
N ARG A 204 13.41 -5.55 12.34
CA ARG A 204 13.17 -6.00 10.97
C ARG A 204 13.09 -4.81 10.02
N ARG A 205 13.88 -4.82 8.95
CA ARG A 205 13.81 -3.86 7.84
C ARG A 205 12.45 -3.93 7.14
N HIS A 206 11.82 -2.79 6.91
CA HIS A 206 10.65 -2.69 6.04
C HIS A 206 11.00 -2.17 4.64
N GLY A 207 11.85 -1.15 4.57
CA GLY A 207 12.27 -0.49 3.34
C GLY A 207 11.30 0.58 2.83
N ASP A 208 10.35 1.04 3.65
CA ASP A 208 9.56 2.25 3.37
C ASP A 208 10.06 3.39 4.24
N GLU A 209 9.93 4.62 3.74
CA GLU A 209 10.12 5.82 4.54
C GLU A 209 8.78 6.30 5.12
N PHE A 210 8.78 6.63 6.40
CA PHE A 210 7.59 7.07 7.12
C PHE A 210 7.87 8.32 7.97
N GLU A 211 6.85 9.18 8.06
CA GLU A 211 6.79 10.30 8.98
C GLU A 211 5.80 10.00 10.10
N ARG A 212 6.17 10.33 11.34
CA ARG A 212 5.23 10.54 12.44
C ARG A 212 4.97 12.02 12.61
N THR A 213 3.72 12.45 12.44
CA THR A 213 3.32 13.86 12.49
C THR A 213 3.22 14.35 13.95
N PRO A 214 3.17 15.68 14.19
CA PRO A 214 2.94 16.25 15.53
C PRO A 214 1.67 15.77 16.23
N ASP A 215 0.65 15.41 15.46
CA ASP A 215 -0.62 14.89 15.99
C ASP A 215 -0.61 13.37 16.19
N GLY A 216 0.54 12.71 15.98
CA GLY A 216 0.73 11.27 16.20
C GLY A 216 0.26 10.37 15.06
N TYR A 217 -0.09 10.93 13.89
CA TYR A 217 -0.42 10.15 12.70
C TYR A 217 0.84 9.72 11.95
N TYR A 218 0.69 8.75 11.05
CA TYR A 218 1.75 8.24 10.21
C TYR A 218 1.47 8.56 8.74
N ARG A 219 2.49 8.97 8.00
CA ARG A 219 2.43 9.17 6.55
C ARG A 219 3.55 8.39 5.88
N ALA A 220 3.21 7.67 4.82
CA ALA A 220 4.19 7.00 3.98
C ALA A 220 4.78 8.02 2.98
N HIS A 221 6.09 8.02 2.84
CA HIS A 221 6.84 8.87 1.89
C HIS A 221 7.38 8.10 0.69
N GLY A 222 7.08 6.80 0.60
CA GLY A 222 7.52 5.92 -0.47
C GLY A 222 8.56 4.94 0.01
N ARG A 223 9.36 4.43 -0.94
CA ARG A 223 10.40 3.43 -0.68
C ARG A 223 11.70 4.11 -0.27
N ALA A 224 12.36 3.53 0.72
CA ALA A 224 13.73 3.92 1.10
C ALA A 224 14.79 3.18 0.25
N ASP A 225 14.37 2.18 -0.53
CA ASP A 225 15.20 1.39 -1.44
C ASP A 225 14.87 1.66 -2.92
N ASP A 226 15.61 1.02 -3.83
CA ASP A 226 15.45 1.11 -5.28
C ASP A 226 14.20 0.36 -5.82
N THR A 227 13.13 0.31 -5.04
CA THR A 227 11.84 -0.21 -5.51
C THR A 227 10.83 0.91 -5.63
N MET A 228 9.83 0.72 -6.48
CA MET A 228 8.81 1.71 -6.81
C MET A 228 7.43 1.07 -6.77
N ASN A 229 6.41 1.90 -6.62
CA ASN A 229 5.02 1.47 -6.57
C ASN A 229 4.21 2.03 -7.73
N LEU A 230 4.02 1.21 -8.76
CA LEU A 230 3.34 1.56 -10.00
C LEU A 230 1.91 1.03 -9.99
N GLY A 231 0.96 1.80 -9.46
CA GLY A 231 -0.46 1.41 -9.47
C GLY A 231 -0.81 0.31 -8.47
N GLY A 232 -0.17 0.28 -7.31
CA GLY A 232 -0.33 -0.79 -6.31
C GLY A 232 0.52 -2.03 -6.59
N ILE A 233 1.39 -1.99 -7.60
CA ILE A 233 2.32 -3.06 -7.95
C ILE A 233 3.72 -2.64 -7.52
N LYS A 234 4.34 -3.45 -6.66
CA LYS A 234 5.74 -3.27 -6.25
C LYS A 234 6.66 -3.77 -7.37
N VAL A 235 7.50 -2.89 -7.88
CA VAL A 235 8.43 -3.17 -8.98
C VAL A 235 9.83 -2.69 -8.62
N SER A 236 10.86 -3.45 -8.96
CA SER A 236 12.26 -3.03 -8.77
C SER A 236 12.70 -2.15 -9.95
N SER A 237 13.33 -1.00 -9.69
CA SER A 237 13.94 -0.17 -10.74
C SER A 237 14.97 -0.97 -11.52
N ILE A 238 15.82 -1.73 -10.81
CA ILE A 238 16.89 -2.56 -11.37
C ILE A 238 16.35 -3.60 -12.35
N GLU A 239 15.17 -4.18 -12.08
CA GLU A 239 14.57 -5.15 -12.99
C GLU A 239 14.10 -4.49 -14.30
N ILE A 240 13.49 -3.31 -14.21
CA ILE A 240 13.11 -2.50 -15.37
C ILE A 240 14.35 -2.10 -16.17
N GLU A 241 15.37 -1.55 -15.51
CA GLU A 241 16.64 -1.13 -16.12
C GLU A 241 17.33 -2.29 -16.84
N ARG A 242 17.39 -3.47 -16.20
CA ARG A 242 17.95 -4.69 -16.82
C ARG A 242 17.21 -5.08 -18.09
N ILE A 243 15.89 -4.95 -18.13
CA ILE A 243 15.09 -5.22 -19.34
C ILE A 243 15.41 -4.16 -20.39
N CYS A 244 15.31 -2.87 -20.04
CA CYS A 244 15.56 -1.76 -20.98
C CYS A 244 16.96 -1.85 -21.60
N ASN A 245 17.99 -2.12 -20.80
CA ASN A 245 19.38 -2.27 -21.26
C ASN A 245 19.57 -3.47 -22.22
N ARG A 246 18.66 -4.46 -22.21
CA ARG A 246 18.72 -5.63 -23.11
C ARG A 246 17.89 -5.48 -24.38
N VAL A 247 16.96 -4.52 -24.42
CA VAL A 247 16.02 -4.35 -25.55
C VAL A 247 16.72 -3.75 -26.78
N ASN A 248 17.78 -2.96 -26.59
CA ASN A 248 18.49 -2.32 -27.68
C ASN A 248 19.97 -2.11 -27.37
N ASP A 249 20.85 -2.62 -28.24
CA ASP A 249 22.31 -2.52 -28.09
C ASP A 249 22.85 -1.08 -28.15
N ALA A 250 22.05 -0.13 -28.65
CA ALA A 250 22.39 1.30 -28.66
C ALA A 250 22.25 1.96 -27.27
N ILE A 251 21.61 1.29 -26.30
CA ILE A 251 21.47 1.80 -24.93
C ILE A 251 22.78 1.56 -24.18
N LEU A 252 23.33 2.61 -23.57
CA LEU A 252 24.50 2.54 -22.70
C LEU A 252 24.07 2.19 -21.28
N GLU A 253 23.14 2.97 -20.73
CA GLU A 253 22.61 2.79 -19.38
C GLU A 253 21.18 3.36 -19.27
N THR A 254 20.46 2.88 -18.27
CA THR A 254 19.11 3.34 -17.95
C THR A 254 18.97 3.53 -16.44
N ALA A 255 18.14 4.48 -16.06
CA ALA A 255 17.71 4.68 -14.68
C ALA A 255 16.18 4.75 -14.67
N ALA A 256 15.53 3.83 -13.95
CA ALA A 256 14.09 3.81 -13.79
C ALA A 256 13.73 4.41 -12.43
N ILE A 257 12.88 5.44 -12.43
CA ILE A 257 12.41 6.08 -11.21
C ILE A 257 10.87 6.14 -11.18
N GLY A 258 10.31 5.92 -9.99
CA GLY A 258 8.91 6.24 -9.70
C GLY A 258 8.82 7.71 -9.32
N VAL A 259 8.02 8.49 -10.06
CA VAL A 259 7.80 9.91 -9.75
C VAL A 259 6.39 10.08 -9.17
N PRO A 260 6.24 10.46 -7.89
CA PRO A 260 4.93 10.72 -7.32
C PRO A 260 4.33 11.99 -7.96
N PRO A 261 3.07 11.94 -8.44
CA PRO A 261 2.40 13.13 -8.96
C PRO A 261 2.10 14.15 -7.84
N LEU A 262 2.12 15.45 -8.17
CA LEU A 262 1.89 16.55 -7.22
C LEU A 262 0.58 16.46 -6.41
N GLY A 263 -0.44 15.74 -6.92
CA GLY A 263 -1.73 15.54 -6.26
C GLY A 263 -1.89 14.19 -5.54
N GLY A 264 -0.80 13.47 -5.29
CA GLY A 264 -0.83 12.08 -4.80
C GLY A 264 -1.37 11.09 -5.84
N GLY A 265 -1.41 9.79 -5.51
CA GLY A 265 -1.75 8.72 -6.45
C GLY A 265 -0.54 7.88 -6.87
N PRO A 266 -0.67 7.02 -7.90
CA PRO A 266 0.37 6.07 -8.25
C PRO A 266 1.59 6.79 -8.83
N GLU A 267 2.78 6.27 -8.52
CA GLU A 267 4.01 6.78 -9.11
C GLU A 267 3.97 6.61 -10.64
N GLN A 268 4.44 7.62 -11.36
CA GLN A 268 4.66 7.53 -12.79
C GLN A 268 6.06 6.99 -13.04
N LEU A 269 6.13 5.85 -13.75
CA LEU A 269 7.40 5.32 -14.22
C LEU A 269 8.03 6.31 -15.22
N THR A 270 9.16 6.87 -14.83
CA THR A 270 10.02 7.67 -15.71
C THR A 270 11.33 6.92 -15.90
N ILE A 271 11.73 6.72 -17.16
CA ILE A 271 12.98 6.05 -17.51
C ILE A 271 13.88 7.08 -18.18
N ALA A 272 15.00 7.40 -17.54
CA ALA A 272 16.09 8.13 -18.18
C ALA A 272 16.97 7.11 -18.92
N VAL A 273 17.35 7.44 -20.16
CA VAL A 273 18.14 6.57 -21.04
C VAL A 273 19.34 7.34 -21.56
N VAL A 274 20.52 6.74 -21.47
CA VAL A 274 21.74 7.22 -22.14
C VAL A 274 22.04 6.28 -23.30
N PHE A 275 22.26 6.83 -24.49
CA PHE A 275 22.64 6.07 -25.67
C PHE A 275 24.16 6.02 -25.84
N LYS A 276 24.67 4.94 -26.42
CA LYS A 276 26.07 4.84 -26.84
C LYS A 276 26.33 5.87 -27.94
N ASP A 277 27.49 6.51 -27.87
CA ASP A 277 27.93 7.40 -28.94
C ASP A 277 28.05 6.62 -30.27
N GLN A 278 27.40 7.13 -31.32
CA GLN A 278 27.47 6.54 -32.66
C GLN A 278 28.80 6.78 -33.39
N SER A 279 29.81 7.35 -32.71
CA SER A 279 31.06 7.79 -33.33
C SER A 279 32.15 6.72 -33.43
N SER A 280 31.90 5.48 -32.99
CA SER A 280 32.91 4.39 -33.00
C SER A 280 32.59 3.21 -33.94
N GLN A 281 31.76 3.40 -34.97
CA GLN A 281 31.51 2.40 -36.03
C GLN A 281 31.86 2.88 -37.46
N THR A 282 32.81 3.81 -37.58
CA THR A 282 33.45 4.12 -38.87
C THR A 282 34.96 4.06 -38.71
N GLU A 283 35.51 2.86 -38.78
CA GLU A 283 36.84 2.55 -39.34
C GLU A 283 36.79 1.17 -40.01
#